data_AF-A0A7Z9FY53-F1
#
_entry.id   AF-A0A7Z9FY53-F1
#
_cell.length_a   1.000
_cell.length_b   1.000
_cell.length_c   1.000
_cell.angle_alpha   90.00
_cell.angle_beta   90.00
_cell.angle_gamma   90.00
#
_symmetry.space_group_name_H-M   'P 1'
#
loop_
_entity.id
_entity.type
_entity.pdbx_description
1 polymer ?
#
loop_
_entity_poly.entity_id
_entity_poly.type
_entity_poly.pdbx_seq_one_letter_code
_entity_poly.pdbx_strand_id
1 'polypeptide(L)'
;MYSDDYWGVNAKVQRAVKREKISNAVVFVSSYYGSVLALNSPQLDSEIIYVRDLGVKNKLMMDFYPEREYYLASGSDIQETFSFYYDDTGKLAVTNGDFETGTLDGWRVEGNAWGIANQERGGRMGKFHAESLVGGEEATGILRSDMFTITGRLIGLSLNGWNRDPLKPNQCFLKDALTNEVLRTASPLNQDAFATKFWDVSDLIGCEVYLMIIDSDDDALKKGGFAWIGIDAVYKLE
;
A
#
# COMPACT_ATOMS: atom_id res chain seq x y z
N MET A 1 11.72 12.33 -30.35
CA MET A 1 11.17 11.45 -29.30
C MET A 1 12.37 10.90 -28.54
N TYR A 2 12.77 11.55 -27.44
CA TYR A 2 14.00 11.19 -26.73
C TYR A 2 13.75 10.06 -25.73
N SER A 3 14.65 9.09 -25.71
CA SER A 3 14.58 7.84 -24.95
C SER A 3 15.13 7.95 -23.53
N ASP A 4 15.88 8.99 -23.19
CA ASP A 4 16.67 9.01 -21.96
C ASP A 4 16.38 10.24 -21.12
N ASP A 5 16.16 9.99 -19.83
CA ASP A 5 15.80 10.94 -18.78
C ASP A 5 16.68 12.21 -18.83
N TYR A 6 16.11 13.34 -19.30
CA TYR A 6 16.77 14.64 -19.23
C TYR A 6 16.02 15.52 -18.22
N TRP A 7 16.67 15.90 -17.12
CA TRP A 7 16.15 16.86 -16.12
C TRP A 7 14.84 16.43 -15.39
N GLY A 8 14.66 15.13 -15.15
CA GLY A 8 13.48 14.63 -14.44
C GLY A 8 12.19 14.68 -15.26
N VAL A 9 12.30 14.92 -16.57
CA VAL A 9 11.22 14.84 -17.55
C VAL A 9 11.32 13.51 -18.29
N ASN A 10 10.31 12.65 -18.15
CA ASN A 10 10.21 11.40 -18.89
C ASN A 10 8.78 11.02 -19.27
N ALA A 11 8.67 10.00 -20.10
CA ALA A 11 7.38 9.54 -20.62
C ALA A 11 6.79 8.36 -19.82
N LYS A 12 7.30 8.03 -18.62
CA LYS A 12 6.93 6.80 -17.91
C LYS A 12 5.44 6.81 -17.51
N VAL A 13 4.99 7.90 -16.88
CA VAL A 13 3.59 8.05 -16.44
C VAL A 13 2.65 8.07 -17.65
N GLN A 14 2.98 8.83 -18.70
CA GLN A 14 2.17 8.90 -19.92
C GLN A 14 2.05 7.54 -20.62
N ARG A 15 3.13 6.76 -20.66
CA ARG A 15 3.11 5.40 -21.21
C ARG A 15 2.28 4.46 -20.34
N ALA A 16 2.33 4.60 -19.01
CA ALA A 16 1.51 3.82 -18.10
C ALA A 16 0.02 4.10 -18.30
N VAL A 17 -0.39 5.38 -18.34
CA VAL A 17 -1.78 5.80 -18.63
C VAL A 17 -2.29 5.21 -19.95
N LYS A 18 -1.48 5.27 -21.02
CA LYS A 18 -1.83 4.69 -22.31
C LYS A 18 -1.90 3.17 -22.29
N ARG A 19 -0.97 2.51 -21.59
CA ARG A 19 -0.88 1.05 -21.49
C ARG A 19 -2.10 0.48 -20.77
N GLU A 20 -2.48 1.10 -19.66
CA GLU A 20 -3.67 0.72 -18.87
C GLU A 20 -4.98 1.25 -19.46
N LYS A 21 -4.93 1.99 -20.58
CA LYS A 21 -6.09 2.58 -21.26
C LYS A 21 -6.96 3.44 -20.33
N ILE A 22 -6.32 4.19 -19.44
CA ILE A 22 -7.01 5.07 -18.49
C ILE A 22 -7.62 6.25 -19.25
N SER A 23 -8.86 6.57 -18.91
CA SER A 23 -9.67 7.65 -19.46
C SER A 23 -10.55 8.26 -18.36
N ASN A 24 -10.99 9.52 -18.53
CA ASN A 24 -11.85 10.23 -17.57
C ASN A 24 -11.35 10.14 -16.11
N ALA A 25 -10.09 10.53 -15.88
CA ALA A 25 -9.42 10.24 -14.62
C ALA A 25 -8.62 11.42 -14.05
N VAL A 26 -8.43 11.40 -12.74
CA VAL A 26 -7.39 12.15 -12.04
C VAL A 26 -6.25 11.20 -11.67
N VAL A 27 -5.03 11.51 -12.11
CA VAL A 27 -3.83 10.70 -11.85
C VAL A 27 -2.92 11.47 -10.91
N PHE A 28 -2.83 11.01 -9.66
CA PHE A 28 -1.90 11.50 -8.65
C PHE A 28 -0.50 10.95 -8.91
N VAL A 29 0.49 11.82 -9.03
CA VAL A 29 1.84 11.47 -9.50
C VAL A 29 2.85 11.79 -8.40
N SER A 30 3.45 10.74 -7.83
CA SER A 30 4.43 10.85 -6.74
C SER A 30 5.85 11.05 -7.25
N SER A 31 6.18 10.54 -8.43
CA SER A 31 7.47 10.73 -9.09
C SER A 31 7.30 11.25 -10.52
N TYR A 32 8.21 12.14 -10.96
CA TYR A 32 8.20 12.74 -12.30
C TYR A 32 7.00 13.64 -12.64
N TYR A 33 6.32 14.22 -11.64
CA TYR A 33 5.18 15.14 -11.87
C TYR A 33 5.48 16.28 -12.86
N GLY A 34 6.70 16.83 -12.84
CA GLY A 34 7.12 17.87 -13.77
C GLY A 34 6.99 17.47 -15.25
N SER A 35 7.02 16.17 -15.56
CA SER A 35 6.87 15.64 -16.92
C SER A 35 5.43 15.71 -17.45
N VAL A 36 4.45 15.77 -16.55
CA VAL A 36 3.03 15.70 -16.90
C VAL A 36 2.28 16.99 -16.60
N LEU A 37 2.84 17.90 -15.80
CA LEU A 37 2.22 19.18 -15.46
C LEU A 37 1.79 19.98 -16.70
N ALA A 38 2.63 20.02 -17.72
CA ALA A 38 2.35 20.75 -18.97
C ALA A 38 1.28 20.08 -19.87
N LEU A 39 0.83 18.87 -19.53
CA LEU A 39 -0.20 18.15 -20.28
C LEU A 39 -1.62 18.51 -19.81
N ASN A 40 -1.75 19.12 -18.62
CA ASN A 40 -3.03 19.58 -18.14
C ASN A 40 -3.52 20.76 -18.97
N SER A 41 -4.82 20.79 -19.26
CA SER A 41 -5.44 22.02 -19.72
C SER A 41 -5.45 23.06 -18.59
N PRO A 42 -5.35 24.38 -18.88
CA PRO A 42 -5.43 25.41 -17.85
C PRO A 42 -6.75 25.38 -17.05
N GLN A 43 -7.80 24.82 -17.65
CA GLN A 43 -9.13 24.65 -17.06
C GLN A 43 -9.27 23.34 -16.27
N LEU A 44 -8.29 22.43 -16.34
CA LEU A 44 -8.34 21.09 -15.74
C LEU A 44 -9.60 20.33 -16.14
N ASP A 45 -9.90 20.33 -17.43
CA ASP A 45 -11.05 19.68 -18.07
C ASP A 45 -10.66 18.62 -19.10
N SER A 46 -9.36 18.38 -19.30
CA SER A 46 -8.84 17.31 -20.15
C SER A 46 -9.29 15.93 -19.68
N GLU A 47 -9.27 14.94 -20.58
CA GLU A 47 -9.64 13.55 -20.26
C GLU A 47 -8.86 12.99 -19.07
N ILE A 48 -7.59 13.36 -18.95
CA ILE A 48 -6.73 13.05 -17.82
C ILE A 48 -6.30 14.36 -17.16
N ILE A 49 -6.43 14.43 -15.84
CA ILE A 49 -5.90 15.50 -15.00
C ILE A 49 -4.75 14.91 -14.18
N TYR A 50 -3.53 15.40 -14.40
CA TYR A 50 -2.37 14.98 -13.62
C TYR A 50 -2.20 15.90 -12.42
N VAL A 51 -2.05 15.33 -11.23
CA VAL A 51 -1.87 16.09 -9.98
C VAL A 51 -0.64 15.57 -9.27
N ARG A 52 0.07 16.42 -8.55
CA ARG A 52 1.11 15.95 -7.63
C ARG A 52 0.45 15.14 -6.51
N ASP A 53 0.95 13.95 -6.25
CA ASP A 53 0.54 13.19 -5.06
C ASP A 53 1.02 13.92 -3.79
N LEU A 54 0.07 14.23 -2.91
CA LEU A 54 0.28 14.89 -1.62
C LEU A 54 -0.31 14.08 -0.45
N GLY A 55 -0.50 12.76 -0.64
CA GLY A 55 -1.09 11.88 0.36
C GLY A 55 -2.55 12.22 0.65
N VAL A 56 -2.91 12.38 1.94
CA VAL A 56 -4.29 12.70 2.38
C VAL A 56 -4.90 13.92 1.68
N LYS A 57 -4.08 14.86 1.20
CA LYS A 57 -4.57 16.04 0.45
C LYS A 57 -5.09 15.70 -0.95
N ASN A 58 -4.81 14.51 -1.48
CA ASN A 58 -5.35 14.03 -2.75
C ASN A 58 -6.88 14.02 -2.75
N LYS A 59 -7.48 13.78 -1.57
CA LYS A 59 -8.93 13.80 -1.39
C LYS A 59 -9.57 15.10 -1.89
N LEU A 60 -8.90 16.24 -1.74
CA LEU A 60 -9.43 17.53 -2.21
C LEU A 60 -9.69 17.54 -3.73
N MET A 61 -8.85 16.85 -4.51
CA MET A 61 -9.08 16.70 -5.95
C MET A 61 -10.17 15.68 -6.25
N MET A 62 -10.26 14.61 -5.45
CA MET A 62 -11.33 13.61 -5.60
C MET A 62 -12.70 14.25 -5.33
N ASP A 63 -12.80 15.04 -4.26
CA ASP A 63 -14.03 15.75 -3.90
C ASP A 63 -14.43 16.80 -4.94
N PHE A 64 -13.44 17.40 -5.62
CA PHE A 64 -13.69 18.38 -6.68
C PHE A 64 -14.07 17.74 -8.02
N TYR A 65 -13.57 16.53 -8.30
CA TYR A 65 -13.88 15.73 -9.50
C TYR A 65 -14.47 14.36 -9.11
N PRO A 66 -15.65 14.30 -8.47
CA PRO A 66 -16.26 13.07 -7.98
C PRO A 66 -16.68 12.11 -9.10
N GLU A 67 -16.82 12.60 -10.33
CA GLU A 67 -17.22 11.84 -11.51
C GLU A 67 -16.07 11.13 -12.22
N ARG A 68 -14.84 11.26 -11.71
CA ARG A 68 -13.63 10.73 -12.33
C ARG A 68 -13.09 9.53 -11.57
N GLU A 69 -12.46 8.64 -12.33
CA GLU A 69 -11.66 7.57 -11.75
C GLU A 69 -10.35 8.13 -11.20
N TYR A 70 -9.80 7.49 -10.17
CA TYR A 70 -8.57 7.97 -9.52
C TYR A 70 -7.46 6.96 -9.61
N TYR A 71 -6.25 7.44 -9.89
CA TYR A 71 -5.07 6.60 -9.96
C TYR A 71 -3.90 7.22 -9.24
N LEU A 72 -3.08 6.38 -8.60
CA LEU A 72 -1.77 6.75 -8.08
C LEU A 72 -0.68 6.22 -9.00
N ALA A 73 0.24 7.08 -9.43
CA ALA A 73 1.31 6.77 -10.35
C ALA A 73 2.69 7.11 -9.75
N SER A 74 3.63 6.16 -9.84
CA SER A 74 5.05 6.36 -9.59
C SER A 74 5.85 5.78 -10.74
N GLY A 75 6.44 6.65 -11.56
CA GLY A 75 7.18 6.23 -12.75
C GLY A 75 6.28 5.47 -13.73
N SER A 76 6.50 4.15 -13.87
CA SER A 76 5.74 3.29 -14.77
C SER A 76 4.63 2.50 -14.08
N ASP A 77 4.63 2.49 -12.75
CA ASP A 77 3.62 1.85 -11.93
C ASP A 77 2.44 2.81 -11.78
N ILE A 78 1.24 2.28 -12.01
CA ILE A 78 -0.01 3.01 -11.85
C ILE A 78 -1.05 2.05 -11.29
N GLN A 79 -1.79 2.48 -10.28
CA GLN A 79 -2.84 1.69 -9.65
C GLN A 79 -4.08 2.56 -9.43
N GLU A 80 -5.26 1.96 -9.50
CA GLU A 80 -6.50 2.60 -9.05
C GLU A 80 -6.37 2.96 -7.56
N THR A 81 -6.96 4.08 -7.15
CA THR A 81 -7.00 4.52 -5.75
C THR A 81 -8.38 5.09 -5.43
N PHE A 82 -8.70 5.25 -4.15
CA PHE A 82 -10.06 5.55 -3.71
C PHE A 82 -10.08 6.61 -2.61
N SER A 83 -11.14 7.40 -2.57
CA SER A 83 -11.31 8.46 -1.58
C SER A 83 -11.36 7.95 -0.15
N PHE A 84 -11.98 6.78 0.08
CA PHE A 84 -12.11 6.17 1.41
C PHE A 84 -10.77 5.89 2.10
N TYR A 85 -9.70 5.79 1.29
CA TYR A 85 -8.35 5.60 1.79
C TYR A 85 -7.78 6.88 2.43
N TYR A 86 -8.28 8.06 2.05
CA TYR A 86 -7.70 9.33 2.50
C TYR A 86 -8.52 10.05 3.58
N ASP A 87 -9.71 9.55 3.92
CA ASP A 87 -10.63 10.21 4.86
C ASP A 87 -11.11 9.32 6.01
N ASP A 88 -10.45 8.17 6.18
CA ASP A 88 -10.74 7.18 7.22
C ASP A 88 -12.20 6.69 7.20
N THR A 89 -12.93 6.88 6.09
CA THR A 89 -14.29 6.33 5.90
C THR A 89 -14.28 4.91 5.37
N GLY A 90 -13.12 4.39 5.01
CA GLY A 90 -12.93 3.00 4.64
C GLY A 90 -13.43 2.06 5.73
N LYS A 91 -14.10 0.98 5.33
CA LYS A 91 -14.45 -0.08 6.29
C LYS A 91 -13.26 -0.99 6.46
N LEU A 92 -12.83 -1.22 7.70
CA LEU A 92 -11.75 -2.17 7.97
C LEU A 92 -12.11 -3.55 7.42
N ALA A 93 -11.15 -4.18 6.74
CA ALA A 93 -11.35 -5.54 6.22
C ALA A 93 -11.29 -6.56 7.36
N VAL A 94 -10.45 -6.29 8.37
CA VAL A 94 -10.21 -7.13 9.53
C VAL A 94 -10.29 -6.33 10.82
N THR A 95 -10.63 -6.98 11.94
CA THR A 95 -10.68 -6.36 13.26
C THR A 95 -9.37 -5.62 13.55
N ASN A 96 -9.47 -4.34 13.94
CA ASN A 96 -8.31 -3.52 14.31
C ASN A 96 -7.22 -3.54 13.21
N GLY A 97 -7.62 -3.47 11.95
CA GLY A 97 -6.71 -3.46 10.79
C GLY A 97 -5.98 -2.14 10.54
N ASP A 98 -6.36 -1.08 11.26
CA ASP A 98 -5.71 0.23 11.34
C ASP A 98 -4.86 0.40 12.61
N PHE A 99 -4.93 -0.55 13.55
CA PHE A 99 -4.15 -0.55 14.79
C PHE A 99 -4.38 0.64 15.74
N GLU A 100 -5.41 1.47 15.50
CA GLU A 100 -5.67 2.70 16.25
C GLU A 100 -6.14 2.46 17.69
N THR A 101 -6.44 1.22 18.06
CA THR A 101 -6.65 0.82 19.46
C THR A 101 -5.37 0.88 20.29
N GLY A 102 -4.19 0.98 19.64
CA GLY A 102 -2.89 0.92 20.31
C GLY A 102 -2.53 -0.50 20.78
N THR A 103 -3.24 -1.51 20.30
CA THR A 103 -3.05 -2.93 20.65
C THR A 103 -3.03 -3.79 19.39
N LEU A 104 -2.62 -5.05 19.53
CA LEU A 104 -2.72 -6.07 18.48
C LEU A 104 -4.00 -6.92 18.64
N ASP A 105 -5.06 -6.37 19.23
CA ASP A 105 -6.35 -7.08 19.34
C ASP A 105 -6.84 -7.50 17.95
N GLY A 106 -7.32 -8.73 17.79
CA GLY A 106 -7.65 -9.31 16.49
C GLY A 106 -6.43 -9.81 15.69
N TRP A 107 -5.24 -9.81 16.29
CA TRP A 107 -4.01 -10.31 15.69
C TRP A 107 -3.21 -11.18 16.66
N ARG A 108 -2.69 -12.30 16.16
CA ARG A 108 -1.81 -13.22 16.88
C ARG A 108 -0.36 -12.99 16.47
N VAL A 109 0.51 -12.86 17.46
CA VAL A 109 1.96 -12.77 17.28
C VAL A 109 2.61 -14.11 17.55
N GLU A 110 3.51 -14.52 16.66
CA GLU A 110 4.47 -15.60 16.88
C GLU A 110 5.89 -15.04 16.75
N GLY A 111 6.80 -15.44 17.63
CA GLY A 111 8.12 -14.81 17.75
C GLY A 111 8.08 -13.55 18.63
N ASN A 112 9.13 -12.72 18.53
CA ASN A 112 9.33 -11.54 19.37
C ASN A 112 9.57 -10.24 18.58
N ALA A 113 9.35 -10.26 17.27
CA ALA A 113 9.52 -9.08 16.41
C ALA A 113 8.38 -8.06 16.55
N TRP A 114 7.13 -8.54 16.57
CA TRP A 114 5.97 -7.68 16.33
C TRP A 114 5.53 -6.88 17.56
N GLY A 115 5.20 -5.61 17.32
CA GLY A 115 4.54 -4.73 18.29
C GLY A 115 3.81 -3.57 17.64
N ILE A 116 3.17 -2.75 18.46
CA ILE A 116 2.58 -1.48 18.05
C ILE A 116 3.64 -0.39 18.11
N ALA A 117 3.76 0.35 17.01
CA ALA A 117 4.62 1.51 16.90
C ALA A 117 3.77 2.77 16.69
N ASN A 118 4.34 3.91 17.06
CA ASN A 118 3.77 5.25 16.81
C ASN A 118 4.78 6.20 16.18
N GLN A 119 5.92 5.67 15.72
CA GLN A 119 6.94 6.45 15.03
C GLN A 119 6.34 7.08 13.78
N GLU A 120 6.60 8.37 13.60
CA GLU A 120 6.15 9.09 12.40
C GLU A 120 6.83 8.51 11.16
N ARG A 121 6.01 7.98 10.25
CA ARG A 121 6.41 7.42 8.96
C ARG A 121 5.54 8.05 7.88
N GLY A 122 6.16 8.46 6.77
CA GLY A 122 5.40 9.07 5.67
C GLY A 122 4.32 8.11 5.17
N GLY A 123 3.12 8.62 4.87
CA GLY A 123 2.02 7.81 4.36
C GLY A 123 1.28 6.95 5.39
N ARG A 124 1.70 6.94 6.67
CA ARG A 124 0.94 6.31 7.76
C ARG A 124 -0.44 6.94 7.89
N MET A 125 -1.46 6.14 8.18
CA MET A 125 -2.80 6.61 8.53
C MET A 125 -2.96 6.57 10.04
N GLY A 126 -3.62 7.58 10.62
CA GLY A 126 -3.74 7.64 12.08
C GLY A 126 -2.41 7.74 12.83
N LYS A 127 -2.39 7.21 14.05
CA LYS A 127 -1.31 7.37 15.02
C LYS A 127 -0.49 6.10 15.21
N PHE A 128 -1.07 4.93 15.04
CA PHE A 128 -0.47 3.66 15.37
C PHE A 128 -0.36 2.77 14.13
N HIS A 129 0.60 1.87 14.14
CA HIS A 129 0.73 0.83 13.12
C HIS A 129 1.41 -0.39 13.74
N ALA A 130 1.28 -1.57 13.10
CA ALA A 130 2.02 -2.75 13.51
C ALA A 130 3.37 -2.81 12.78
N GLU A 131 4.43 -3.12 13.51
CA GLU A 131 5.79 -3.14 12.97
C GLU A 131 6.64 -4.22 13.63
N SER A 132 7.43 -4.95 12.83
CA SER A 132 8.35 -5.97 13.32
C SER A 132 9.66 -5.41 13.88
N LEU A 133 10.03 -4.17 13.51
CA LEU A 133 11.21 -3.47 14.05
C LEU A 133 11.10 -3.18 15.56
N VAL A 134 9.90 -3.29 16.15
CA VAL A 134 9.70 -3.14 17.60
C VAL A 134 10.54 -4.16 18.38
N GLY A 135 10.71 -5.38 17.87
CA GLY A 135 11.60 -6.39 18.44
C GLY A 135 13.08 -6.20 18.12
N GLY A 136 13.42 -5.21 17.29
CA GLY A 136 14.76 -4.94 16.78
C GLY A 136 15.09 -5.70 15.48
N GLU A 137 16.18 -5.27 14.82
CA GLU A 137 16.61 -5.74 13.49
C GLU A 137 17.03 -7.22 13.42
N GLU A 138 17.15 -7.91 14.56
CA GLU A 138 17.49 -9.34 14.64
C GLU A 138 16.28 -10.22 14.97
N ALA A 139 15.17 -9.61 15.38
CA ALA A 139 13.97 -10.36 15.75
C ALA A 139 13.18 -10.74 14.50
N THR A 140 12.71 -11.98 14.47
CA THR A 140 11.79 -12.46 13.43
C THR A 140 10.47 -12.88 14.05
N GLY A 141 9.45 -12.98 13.22
CA GLY A 141 8.14 -13.37 13.71
C GLY A 141 7.05 -13.26 12.68
N ILE A 142 5.88 -13.75 13.07
CA ILE A 142 4.67 -13.75 12.26
C ILE A 142 3.61 -12.93 12.99
N LEU A 143 2.97 -12.02 12.26
CA LEU A 143 1.74 -11.37 12.65
C LEU A 143 0.60 -11.96 11.81
N ARG A 144 -0.38 -12.56 12.48
CA ARG A 144 -1.52 -13.22 11.83
C ARG A 144 -2.81 -12.56 12.26
N SER A 145 -3.66 -12.15 11.32
CA SER A 145 -4.98 -11.61 11.66
C SER A 145 -5.95 -12.71 12.09
N ASP A 146 -7.03 -12.30 12.75
CA ASP A 146 -8.25 -13.09 12.81
C ASP A 146 -8.80 -13.32 11.39
N MET A 147 -9.63 -14.35 11.26
CA MET A 147 -10.29 -14.68 10.01
C MET A 147 -11.38 -13.65 9.70
N PHE A 148 -11.59 -13.37 8.41
CA PHE A 148 -12.65 -12.49 7.94
C PHE A 148 -13.16 -12.95 6.57
N THR A 149 -14.39 -12.56 6.23
CA THR A 149 -15.00 -12.87 4.94
C THR A 149 -14.75 -11.75 3.94
N ILE A 150 -14.35 -12.10 2.71
CA ILE A 150 -14.32 -11.15 1.59
C ILE A 150 -15.75 -10.81 1.20
N THR A 151 -16.14 -9.54 1.34
CA THR A 151 -17.48 -9.06 1.01
C THR A 151 -17.53 -8.08 -0.15
N GLY A 152 -16.38 -7.69 -0.68
CA GLY A 152 -16.27 -6.66 -1.70
C GLY A 152 -15.08 -6.91 -2.60
N ARG A 153 -14.97 -6.12 -3.67
CA ARG A 153 -14.03 -6.40 -4.76
C ARG A 153 -12.56 -6.11 -4.45
N LEU A 154 -12.27 -5.25 -3.48
CA LEU A 154 -10.91 -4.83 -3.17
C LEU A 154 -10.57 -4.95 -1.69
N ILE A 155 -9.31 -5.30 -1.43
CA ILE A 155 -8.63 -5.04 -0.16
C ILE A 155 -7.50 -4.06 -0.41
N GLY A 156 -7.52 -2.93 0.31
CA GLY A 156 -6.39 -2.04 0.45
C GLY A 156 -5.57 -2.44 1.67
N LEU A 157 -4.24 -2.44 1.54
CA LEU A 157 -3.31 -2.59 2.65
C LEU A 157 -2.12 -1.66 2.46
N SER A 158 -1.65 -1.04 3.54
CA SER A 158 -0.46 -0.19 3.52
C SER A 158 0.72 -0.93 4.12
N LEU A 159 1.82 -0.98 3.37
CA LEU A 159 3.06 -1.63 3.80
C LEU A 159 4.24 -0.69 3.69
N ASN A 160 5.22 -0.90 4.57
CA ASN A 160 6.54 -0.31 4.50
C ASN A 160 7.58 -1.30 5.01
N GLY A 161 8.83 -0.86 5.05
CA GLY A 161 9.95 -1.66 5.53
C GLY A 161 10.84 -2.12 4.39
N TRP A 162 11.68 -3.09 4.71
CA TRP A 162 12.83 -3.44 3.92
C TRP A 162 13.05 -4.95 3.88
N ASN A 163 13.49 -5.42 2.71
CA ASN A 163 13.99 -6.76 2.48
C ASN A 163 15.49 -6.69 2.28
N ARG A 164 16.25 -7.19 3.25
CA ARG A 164 17.71 -7.28 3.15
C ARG A 164 18.16 -8.60 2.50
N ASP A 165 17.65 -9.74 2.93
CA ASP A 165 17.93 -11.04 2.29
C ASP A 165 16.83 -11.48 1.30
N PRO A 166 17.11 -11.56 -0.02
CA PRO A 166 16.12 -12.01 -1.01
C PRO A 166 15.74 -13.49 -0.86
N LEU A 167 16.52 -14.29 -0.13
CA LEU A 167 16.19 -15.69 0.16
C LEU A 167 15.30 -15.86 1.39
N LYS A 168 15.21 -14.81 2.23
CA LYS A 168 14.33 -14.73 3.40
C LYS A 168 13.53 -13.42 3.36
N PRO A 169 12.68 -13.24 2.34
CA PRO A 169 11.98 -11.98 2.15
C PRO A 169 10.91 -11.79 3.22
N ASN A 170 10.76 -10.57 3.70
CA ASN A 170 9.59 -10.16 4.46
C ASN A 170 8.40 -10.06 3.50
N GLN A 171 7.27 -10.64 3.91
CA GLN A 171 6.12 -10.83 3.03
C GLN A 171 4.81 -10.72 3.79
N CYS A 172 3.81 -10.18 3.11
CA CYS A 172 2.41 -10.19 3.53
C CYS A 172 1.62 -11.08 2.58
N PHE A 173 0.83 -11.99 3.14
CA PHE A 173 -0.03 -12.90 2.40
C PHE A 173 -1.49 -12.72 2.80
N LEU A 174 -2.38 -12.78 1.80
CA LEU A 174 -3.77 -13.16 2.00
C LEU A 174 -3.87 -14.67 1.81
N LYS A 175 -4.36 -15.39 2.81
CA LYS A 175 -4.47 -16.84 2.77
C LYS A 175 -5.91 -17.31 2.93
N ASP A 176 -6.26 -18.38 2.24
CA ASP A 176 -7.51 -19.10 2.45
C ASP A 176 -7.53 -19.69 3.88
N ALA A 177 -8.64 -19.50 4.60
CA ALA A 177 -8.73 -19.93 5.99
C ALA A 177 -8.75 -21.45 6.17
N LEU A 178 -9.24 -22.19 5.18
CA LEU A 178 -9.38 -23.64 5.22
C LEU A 178 -8.12 -24.34 4.71
N THR A 179 -7.64 -23.97 3.53
CA THR A 179 -6.54 -24.66 2.85
C THR A 179 -5.16 -24.10 3.22
N ASN A 180 -5.09 -22.89 3.80
CA ASN A 180 -3.87 -22.11 4.00
C ASN A 180 -3.14 -21.76 2.70
N GLU A 181 -3.78 -21.90 1.54
CA GLU A 181 -3.22 -21.51 0.25
C GLU A 181 -3.03 -19.99 0.19
N VAL A 182 -1.94 -19.57 -0.45
CA VAL A 182 -1.64 -18.16 -0.68
C VAL A 182 -2.49 -17.67 -1.86
N LEU A 183 -3.42 -16.75 -1.57
CA LEU A 183 -4.33 -16.16 -2.55
C LEU A 183 -3.76 -14.87 -3.12
N ARG A 184 -3.10 -14.05 -2.29
CA ARG A 184 -2.42 -12.81 -2.71
C ARG A 184 -1.12 -12.63 -1.93
N THR A 185 -0.17 -11.93 -2.53
CA THR A 185 1.13 -11.61 -1.92
C THR A 185 1.50 -10.15 -2.13
N ALA A 186 2.13 -9.57 -1.12
CA ALA A 186 2.78 -8.27 -1.19
C ALA A 186 4.12 -8.32 -0.44
N SER A 187 5.09 -7.58 -0.97
CA SER A 187 6.39 -7.37 -0.33
C SER A 187 6.47 -5.92 0.13
N PRO A 188 7.26 -5.61 1.17
CA PRO A 188 7.57 -4.24 1.51
C PRO A 188 8.30 -3.56 0.35
N LEU A 189 8.17 -2.24 0.27
CA LEU A 189 8.64 -1.44 -0.86
C LEU A 189 10.11 -1.00 -0.74
N ASN A 190 10.84 -1.51 0.25
CA ASN A 190 12.21 -1.08 0.58
C ASN A 190 12.27 0.43 0.84
N GLN A 191 11.40 0.89 1.74
CA GLN A 191 11.29 2.28 2.15
C GLN A 191 10.66 2.41 3.54
N ASP A 192 10.98 3.49 4.24
CA ASP A 192 10.42 3.78 5.56
C ASP A 192 8.96 4.24 5.50
N ALA A 193 8.59 4.91 4.40
CA ALA A 193 7.23 5.41 4.19
C ALA A 193 6.29 4.27 3.79
N PHE A 194 5.06 4.33 4.29
CA PHE A 194 3.97 3.49 3.82
C PHE A 194 3.60 3.81 2.39
N ALA A 195 3.32 2.77 1.63
CA ALA A 195 2.52 2.89 0.43
C ALA A 195 1.47 1.78 0.38
N THR A 196 0.32 2.17 -0.12
CA THR A 196 -0.85 1.29 -0.22
C THR A 196 -0.76 0.46 -1.47
N LYS A 197 -1.22 -0.78 -1.34
CA LYS A 197 -1.51 -1.66 -2.45
C LYS A 197 -2.96 -2.10 -2.36
N PHE A 198 -3.64 -2.07 -3.49
CA PHE A 198 -4.96 -2.69 -3.62
C PHE A 198 -4.82 -4.06 -4.28
N TRP A 199 -5.40 -5.07 -3.65
CA TRP A 199 -5.62 -6.38 -4.26
C TRP A 199 -7.04 -6.45 -4.80
N ASP A 200 -7.18 -6.80 -6.08
CA ASP A 200 -8.43 -7.33 -6.60
C ASP A 200 -8.69 -8.70 -6.01
N VAL A 201 -9.81 -8.83 -5.32
CA VAL A 201 -10.29 -10.03 -4.64
C VAL A 201 -11.73 -10.35 -5.04
N SER A 202 -12.18 -9.86 -6.19
CA SER A 202 -13.53 -10.11 -6.73
C SER A 202 -13.82 -11.59 -6.91
N ASP A 203 -12.81 -12.38 -7.27
CA ASP A 203 -12.82 -13.85 -7.41
C ASP A 203 -12.95 -14.59 -6.06
N LEU A 204 -12.74 -13.90 -4.95
CA LEU A 204 -12.72 -14.47 -3.59
C LEU A 204 -13.95 -14.05 -2.77
N ILE A 205 -14.93 -13.35 -3.34
CA ILE A 205 -16.12 -12.90 -2.63
C ILE A 205 -16.85 -14.11 -2.01
N GLY A 206 -17.11 -14.03 -0.70
CA GLY A 206 -17.71 -15.09 0.10
C GLY A 206 -16.70 -16.07 0.74
N CYS A 207 -15.42 -16.04 0.34
CA CYS A 207 -14.38 -16.84 0.97
C CYS A 207 -14.00 -16.27 2.34
N GLU A 208 -13.73 -17.17 3.28
CA GLU A 208 -13.11 -16.83 4.57
C GLU A 208 -11.59 -16.89 4.42
N VAL A 209 -10.92 -15.83 4.83
CA VAL A 209 -9.49 -15.62 4.64
C VAL A 209 -8.85 -15.04 5.90
N TYR A 210 -7.52 -14.97 5.92
CA TYR A 210 -6.77 -14.23 6.93
C TYR A 210 -5.49 -13.63 6.35
N LEU A 211 -4.95 -12.61 7.02
CA LEU A 211 -3.65 -12.03 6.69
C LEU A 211 -2.54 -12.70 7.50
N MET A 212 -1.40 -12.95 6.86
CA MET A 212 -0.18 -13.43 7.48
C MET A 212 0.99 -12.58 7.01
N ILE A 213 1.62 -11.88 7.95
CA ILE A 213 2.77 -11.03 7.70
C ILE A 213 3.97 -11.65 8.38
N ILE A 214 5.04 -11.85 7.63
CA ILE A 214 6.24 -12.55 8.07
C ILE A 214 7.42 -11.59 7.99
N ASP A 215 8.09 -11.44 9.12
CA ASP A 215 9.47 -10.99 9.18
C ASP A 215 10.37 -12.22 9.35
N SER A 216 11.27 -12.45 8.39
CA SER A 216 12.03 -13.70 8.30
C SER A 216 13.54 -13.52 8.21
N ASP A 217 14.05 -12.29 8.19
CA ASP A 217 15.48 -12.04 8.04
C ASP A 217 16.19 -11.98 9.41
N ASP A 218 16.63 -13.15 9.88
CA ASP A 218 17.34 -13.37 11.15
C ASP A 218 18.88 -13.32 11.04
N ASP A 219 19.44 -12.86 9.90
CA ASP A 219 20.89 -12.98 9.67
C ASP A 219 21.69 -12.00 10.54
N ALA A 220 22.02 -12.44 11.77
CA ALA A 220 22.85 -11.73 12.74
C ALA A 220 24.32 -11.57 12.30
N LEU A 221 24.75 -12.28 11.25
CA LEU A 221 26.13 -12.25 10.74
C LEU A 221 26.29 -11.18 9.64
N LYS A 222 25.22 -10.83 8.94
CA LYS A 222 25.17 -9.65 8.06
C LYS A 222 24.91 -8.40 8.91
N LYS A 223 25.98 -7.74 9.36
CA LYS A 223 25.87 -6.45 10.06
C LYS A 223 25.27 -5.39 9.14
N GLY A 224 24.06 -4.95 9.44
CA GLY A 224 23.33 -3.88 8.76
C GLY A 224 21.84 -4.01 9.06
N GLY A 225 21.17 -2.91 9.40
CA GLY A 225 19.71 -2.89 9.59
C GLY A 225 18.97 -3.16 8.27
N PHE A 226 17.68 -2.82 8.21
CA PHE A 226 16.81 -3.01 7.04
C PHE A 226 16.19 -4.41 6.88
N ALA A 227 16.00 -5.13 8.00
CA ALA A 227 15.28 -6.40 8.03
C ALA A 227 14.02 -6.24 8.89
N TRP A 228 12.99 -5.60 8.32
CA TRP A 228 11.71 -5.40 9.00
C TRP A 228 10.57 -5.08 8.03
N ILE A 229 9.33 -5.25 8.48
CA ILE A 229 8.13 -4.93 7.74
C ILE A 229 7.09 -4.31 8.68
N GLY A 230 6.39 -3.30 8.20
CA GLY A 230 5.23 -2.73 8.89
C GLY A 230 3.97 -2.85 8.04
N ILE A 231 2.84 -2.87 8.74
CA ILE A 231 1.51 -2.92 8.15
C ILE A 231 0.58 -1.94 8.87
N ASP A 232 -0.27 -1.31 8.07
CA ASP A 232 -1.27 -0.35 8.49
C ASP A 232 -2.47 -0.39 7.52
N ALA A 233 -3.58 0.25 7.91
CA ALA A 233 -4.68 0.61 7.03
C ALA A 233 -5.23 -0.54 6.17
N VAL A 234 -5.63 -1.65 6.80
CA VAL A 234 -6.26 -2.78 6.09
C VAL A 234 -7.75 -2.53 5.90
N TYR A 235 -8.12 -2.02 4.72
CA TYR A 235 -9.48 -1.62 4.38
C TYR A 235 -10.07 -2.46 3.25
N LYS A 236 -11.40 -2.50 3.17
CA LYS A 236 -12.14 -3.10 2.06
C LYS A 236 -13.02 -2.08 1.35
N LEU A 237 -13.19 -2.29 0.04
CA LEU A 237 -14.21 -1.63 -0.77
C LEU A 237 -15.34 -2.62 -1.03
N GLU A 238 -16.55 -2.26 -0.60
CA GLU A 238 -17.79 -3.03 -0.86
C GLU A 238 -18.22 -2.92 -2.33
#